data_AF-A0A375HZK1-F1
#
_entry.id   AF-A0A375HZK1-F1
#
_cell.length_a   1.000
_cell.length_b   1.000
_cell.length_c   1.000
_cell.angle_alpha   90.00
_cell.angle_beta   90.00
_cell.angle_gamma   90.00
#
_symmetry.space_group_name_H-M   'P 1'
#
loop_
_entity.id
_entity.type
_entity.pdbx_description
1 polymer ?
#
loop_
_entity_poly.entity_id
_entity_poly.type
_entity_poly.pdbx_seq_one_letter_code
_entity_poly.pdbx_strand_id
1 'polypeptide(L)'
;MTRAGSLRTGDRGRLDRIAGMASFFSDLDLTGDTPVRVRPRLGEWGPALVPTTSRKKRVRILTVAALTVGLAAVSALMALFYKILQGG
;
A
#
# COMPACT_ATOMS: atom_id res chain seq x y z
N MET A 1 -43.36 25.78 -3.09
CA MET A 1 -42.53 25.45 -4.27
C MET A 1 -41.06 25.44 -3.86
N THR A 2 -40.48 24.28 -3.48
CA THR A 2 -39.03 24.04 -3.58
C THR A 2 -38.80 22.54 -3.77
N ARG A 3 -38.07 22.21 -4.85
CA ARG A 3 -37.95 20.90 -5.49
C ARG A 3 -37.00 20.00 -4.69
N ALA A 4 -37.50 18.88 -4.16
CA ALA A 4 -36.67 17.78 -3.69
C ALA A 4 -35.88 17.20 -4.87
N GLY A 5 -34.59 17.51 -4.94
CA GLY A 5 -33.67 16.95 -5.92
C GLY A 5 -33.53 15.46 -5.68
N SER A 6 -34.03 14.64 -6.63
CA SER A 6 -33.86 13.20 -6.61
C SER A 6 -32.38 12.86 -6.75
N LEU A 7 -31.78 12.34 -5.68
CA LEU A 7 -30.44 11.75 -5.69
C LEU A 7 -30.42 10.62 -6.73
N ARG A 8 -29.68 10.85 -7.81
CA ARG A 8 -29.49 9.93 -8.93
C ARG A 8 -28.88 8.64 -8.37
N THR A 9 -29.54 7.49 -8.60
CA THR A 9 -29.18 6.15 -8.08
C THR A 9 -27.70 5.77 -8.17
N GLY A 10 -26.95 6.33 -9.13
CA GLY A 10 -25.50 6.11 -9.28
C GLY A 10 -24.61 6.75 -8.20
N ASP A 11 -25.12 7.70 -7.41
CA ASP A 11 -24.32 8.38 -6.38
C ASP A 11 -24.18 7.52 -5.11
N ARG A 12 -25.13 6.62 -4.85
CA ARG A 12 -25.13 5.72 -3.68
C ARG A 12 -23.90 4.81 -3.67
N GLY A 13 -23.56 4.18 -4.79
CA GLY A 13 -22.38 3.32 -4.88
C GLY A 13 -21.04 4.06 -4.78
N ARG A 14 -21.01 5.39 -4.95
CA ARG A 14 -19.83 6.20 -4.60
C ARG A 14 -19.78 6.39 -3.10
N LEU A 15 -20.87 6.84 -2.49
CA LEU A 15 -21.02 7.06 -1.05
C LEU A 15 -20.73 5.79 -0.23
N ASP A 16 -21.20 4.63 -0.68
CA ASP A 16 -20.96 3.33 -0.02
C ASP A 16 -19.48 2.94 -0.05
N ARG A 17 -18.76 3.29 -1.13
CA ARG A 17 -17.32 3.04 -1.25
C ARG A 17 -16.48 3.95 -0.36
N ILE A 18 -16.83 5.24 -0.28
CA ILE A 18 -16.15 6.17 0.65
C ILE A 18 -16.50 5.86 2.11
N ALA A 19 -17.74 5.47 2.41
CA ALA A 19 -18.13 5.01 3.75
C ALA A 19 -17.41 3.71 4.13
N GLY A 20 -17.28 2.77 3.19
CA GLY A 20 -16.47 1.56 3.37
C GLY A 20 -14.99 1.87 3.64
N MET A 21 -14.41 2.85 2.94
CA MET A 21 -13.03 3.29 3.20
C MET A 21 -12.90 3.98 4.56
N ALA A 22 -13.85 4.84 4.94
CA ALA A 22 -13.87 5.53 6.24
C ALA A 22 -14.05 4.57 7.44
N SER A 23 -14.70 3.42 7.24
CA SER A 23 -14.78 2.35 8.25
C SER A 23 -13.39 1.75 8.57
N PHE A 24 -12.50 1.67 7.57
CA PHE A 24 -11.14 1.12 7.75
C PHE A 24 -10.14 2.11 8.37
N PHE A 25 -10.37 3.41 8.20
CA PHE A 25 -9.52 4.44 8.78
C PHE A 25 -10.30 5.14 9.89
N SER A 26 -10.00 4.81 11.16
CA SER A 26 -10.59 5.55 12.28
C SER A 26 -10.37 7.04 12.06
N ASP A 27 -11.41 7.85 12.27
CA ASP A 27 -11.32 9.30 12.31
C ASP A 27 -10.38 9.70 13.46
N LEU A 28 -9.08 9.72 13.16
CA LEU A 28 -8.00 9.87 14.13
C LEU A 28 -7.71 11.35 14.26
N ASP A 29 -8.53 12.04 15.05
CA ASP A 29 -8.18 13.38 15.51
C ASP A 29 -7.02 13.29 16.50
N LEU A 30 -5.80 13.43 15.97
CA LEU A 30 -4.56 13.50 16.74
C LEU A 30 -4.42 14.79 17.55
N THR A 31 -5.37 15.71 17.39
CA THR A 31 -5.31 17.06 17.95
C THR A 31 -6.18 17.21 19.19
N GLY A 32 -7.30 16.49 19.30
CA GLY A 32 -8.13 16.40 20.52
C GLY A 32 -8.22 17.70 21.36
N ASP A 33 -8.17 17.56 22.68
CA ASP A 33 -8.25 18.69 23.63
C ASP A 33 -6.93 19.48 23.76
N THR A 34 -6.08 19.48 22.72
CA THR A 34 -4.84 20.27 22.77
C THR A 34 -5.14 21.75 22.51
N PRO A 35 -4.60 22.66 23.33
CA PRO A 35 -4.80 24.09 23.19
C PRO A 35 -4.24 24.60 21.86
N VAL A 36 -4.94 25.56 21.22
CA VAL A 36 -4.67 26.08 19.86
C VAL A 36 -3.21 26.46 19.59
N ARG A 37 -2.48 26.91 20.62
CA ARG A 37 -1.05 27.29 20.54
C ARG A 37 -0.08 26.13 20.34
N VAL A 38 -0.49 24.90 20.68
CA VAL A 38 0.32 23.67 20.55
C VAL A 38 -0.14 22.87 19.32
N ARG A 39 -1.19 23.33 18.62
CA ARG A 39 -1.63 22.72 17.37
C ARG A 39 -0.63 23.09 16.28
N PRO A 40 0.16 22.14 15.78
CA PRO A 40 1.08 22.42 14.68
C PRO A 40 0.30 22.82 13.43
N ARG A 41 0.93 23.69 12.63
CA ARG A 41 0.35 24.18 11.39
C ARG A 41 0.20 23.04 10.39
N LEU A 42 -0.85 23.10 9.55
CA LEU A 42 -1.06 22.13 8.48
C LEU A 42 0.21 22.06 7.60
N GLY A 43 0.92 20.94 7.63
CA GLY A 43 2.20 20.73 6.93
C GLY A 43 3.45 20.63 7.82
N GLU A 44 3.40 21.03 9.10
CA GLU A 44 4.51 20.83 10.05
C GLU A 44 4.74 19.35 10.40
N TRP A 45 3.67 18.54 10.38
CA TRP A 45 3.74 17.07 10.49
C TRP A 45 4.31 16.37 9.24
N GLY A 46 4.85 17.13 8.29
CA GLY A 46 5.48 16.57 7.09
C GLY A 46 6.51 15.50 7.47
N PRO A 47 6.75 14.51 6.60
CA PRO A 47 7.55 13.31 6.89
C PRO A 47 9.05 13.60 6.97
N ALA A 48 9.47 14.77 7.49
CA ALA A 48 10.84 15.21 7.63
C ALA A 48 11.69 14.22 8.44
N LEU A 49 11.07 13.51 9.39
CA LEU A 49 11.72 12.51 10.24
C LEU A 49 11.37 11.06 9.87
N VAL A 50 10.53 10.84 8.84
CA VAL A 50 10.14 9.48 8.45
C VAL A 50 11.17 8.96 7.45
N PRO A 51 11.86 7.85 7.75
CA PRO A 51 12.83 7.26 6.84
C PRO A 51 12.20 7.03 5.47
N THR A 52 12.85 7.52 4.41
CA THR A 52 12.32 7.42 3.05
C THR A 52 11.98 5.96 2.70
N THR A 53 10.73 5.72 2.29
CA THR A 53 10.20 4.37 2.05
C THR A 53 10.84 3.68 0.83
N SER A 54 11.55 4.45 -0.01
CA SER A 54 12.11 3.96 -1.27
C SER A 54 13.22 2.92 -1.06
N ARG A 55 14.08 3.06 -0.04
CA ARG A 55 15.12 2.07 0.28
C ARG A 55 14.52 0.76 0.78
N LYS A 56 13.53 0.83 1.67
CA LYS A 56 12.84 -0.35 2.22
C LYS A 56 12.11 -1.14 1.12
N LYS A 57 11.49 -0.43 0.17
CA LYS A 57 10.87 -1.03 -1.02
C LYS A 57 11.90 -1.70 -1.93
N ARG A 58 13.03 -1.04 -2.21
CA ARG A 58 14.11 -1.60 -3.05
C ARG A 58 14.67 -2.88 -2.47
N VAL A 59 15.00 -2.91 -1.17
CA VAL A 59 15.51 -4.12 -0.51
C VAL A 59 14.51 -5.26 -0.65
N ARG A 60 13.22 -5.03 -0.36
CA ARG A 60 12.20 -6.07 -0.50
C ARG A 60 12.13 -6.64 -1.92
N ILE A 61 12.17 -5.78 -2.95
CA ILE A 61 12.13 -6.21 -4.35
C ILE A 61 13.40 -6.99 -4.72
N LEU A 62 14.58 -6.47 -4.33
CA LEU A 62 15.86 -7.11 -4.62
C LEU A 62 15.98 -8.47 -3.94
N THR A 63 15.55 -8.61 -2.68
CA THR A 63 15.57 -9.90 -1.97
C THR A 63 14.68 -10.93 -2.66
N VAL A 64 13.45 -10.54 -3.02
CA VAL A 64 12.52 -11.45 -3.73
C VAL A 64 13.09 -11.84 -5.09
N ALA A 65 13.59 -10.87 -5.87
CA ALA A 65 14.20 -11.14 -7.17
C ALA A 65 15.40 -12.09 -7.06
N ALA A 66 16.32 -11.83 -6.12
CA ALA A 66 17.50 -12.67 -5.90
C ALA A 66 17.13 -14.11 -5.52
N LEU A 67 16.16 -14.29 -4.61
CA LEU A 67 15.68 -15.62 -4.23
C LEU A 67 15.07 -16.34 -5.43
N THR A 68 14.24 -15.65 -6.21
CA THR A 68 13.56 -16.23 -7.38
C THR A 68 14.56 -16.66 -8.45
N VAL A 69 15.57 -15.82 -8.73
CA VAL A 69 16.64 -16.13 -9.69
C VAL A 69 17.49 -17.30 -9.19
N GLY A 70 17.85 -17.32 -7.90
CA GLY A 70 18.61 -18.42 -7.31
C GLY A 70 17.86 -19.75 -7.40
N LEU A 71 16.56 -19.76 -7.08
CA LEU A 71 15.74 -20.97 -7.18
C LEU A 71 15.64 -21.48 -8.63
N ALA A 72 15.44 -20.56 -9.58
CA ALA A 72 15.41 -20.88 -11.00
C ALA A 72 16.74 -21.46 -11.50
N ALA A 73 17.87 -20.90 -11.06
CA ALA A 73 19.21 -21.38 -11.41
C ALA A 73 19.45 -22.81 -10.89
N VAL A 74 19.13 -23.08 -9.62
CA VAL A 74 19.26 -24.43 -9.04
C VAL A 74 18.35 -25.42 -9.75
N SER A 75 17.11 -25.02 -10.07
CA SER A 75 16.15 -25.86 -10.78
C SER A 75 16.60 -26.17 -12.20
N ALA A 76 17.13 -25.18 -12.92
CA ALA A 76 17.68 -25.34 -14.26
C ALA A 76 18.94 -26.22 -14.26
N LEU A 77 19.81 -26.05 -13.27
CA LEU A 77 20.99 -26.90 -13.08
C LEU A 77 20.57 -28.35 -12.86
N MET A 78 19.60 -28.58 -11.97
CA MET A 78 19.07 -29.91 -11.70
C MET A 78 18.45 -30.54 -12.94
N ALA A 79 17.67 -29.78 -13.71
CA ALA A 79 17.10 -30.23 -14.97
C ALA A 79 18.17 -30.57 -16.01
N LEU A 80 19.25 -29.78 -16.10
CA LEU A 80 20.37 -30.06 -16.99
C LEU A 80 21.07 -31.37 -16.60
N PHE A 81 21.39 -31.55 -15.32
CA PHE A 81 21.98 -32.80 -14.81
C PHE A 81 21.08 -33.99 -15.10
N TYR A 82 19.78 -33.85 -14.85
CA TYR A 82 18.81 -34.89 -15.15
C TYR A 82 18.80 -35.26 -16.63
N LYS A 83 18.81 -34.28 -17.54
CA LYS A 83 18.89 -34.54 -18.99
C LYS A 83 20.19 -35.24 -19.39
N ILE A 84 21.33 -34.82 -18.84
CA ILE A 84 22.63 -35.47 -19.08
C ILE A 84 22.60 -36.93 -18.59
N LEU A 85 22.05 -37.17 -17.40
CA LEU A 85 21.95 -38.51 -16.80
C LEU A 85 21.02 -39.43 -17.60
N GLN A 86 19.96 -38.88 -18.18
CA GLN A 86 19.06 -39.61 -19.08
C GLN A 86 19.65 -39.86 -20.47
N GLY A 87 20.91 -39.47 -20.69
CA GLY A 87 21.66 -39.74 -21.90
C GLY A 87 21.61 -38.62 -22.94
N GLY A 88 20.80 -37.58 -22.74
CA GLY A 88 20.51 -36.59 -23.79
C GLY A 88 19.63 -37.16 -24.90
#